data_AF-A0A815V112-F1
#
_entry.id   AF-A0A815V112-F1
#
_cell.length_a   1.000
_cell.length_b   1.000
_cell.length_c   1.000
_cell.angle_alpha   90.00
_cell.angle_beta   90.00
_cell.angle_gamma   90.00
#
_symmetry.space_group_name_H-M   'P 1'
#
loop_
_entity.id
_entity.type
_entity.pdbx_description
1 polymer ?
#
loop_
_entity_poly.entity_id
_entity_poly.type
_entity_poly.pdbx_seq_one_letter_code
_entity_poly.pdbx_strand_id
1 'polypeptide(L)'
;MYSVAVLILCLSFPGIVRSDYNCTTPNTLITFDDLPSLGSYAAVVPNNYFDLTWSNALYTLVTYLNSFAGNHTALSNEVYVAFNMYEGPITISSPAASTFSINSFIALAFYMDNLTLSMTGKRNGATIYQQTVTLQATISSFIVLNWTYIDTIIFTTSGGMPDPILAVRSNGTFYAIDNLCVDM
;
A
#
# COMPACT_ATOMS: atom_id res chain seq x y z
N MET A 1 34.83 7.80 22.56
CA MET A 1 33.80 7.55 21.53
C MET A 1 33.17 6.21 21.83
N TYR A 2 32.02 6.19 22.50
CA TYR A 2 31.32 4.96 22.81
C TYR A 2 30.06 4.90 21.95
N SER A 3 29.98 3.87 21.11
CA SER A 3 28.80 3.52 20.33
C SER A 3 27.75 2.94 21.29
N VAL A 4 26.56 3.53 21.31
CA VAL A 4 25.43 3.01 22.08
C VAL A 4 24.64 2.07 21.17
N ALA A 5 24.77 0.77 21.43
CA ALA A 5 23.88 -0.23 20.85
C ALA A 5 22.52 -0.11 21.54
N VAL A 6 21.48 0.24 20.78
CA VAL A 6 20.10 0.23 21.25
C VAL A 6 19.62 -1.22 21.25
N LEU A 7 19.57 -1.82 22.43
CA LEU A 7 18.96 -3.12 22.68
C LEU A 7 17.45 -2.91 22.86
N ILE A 8 16.65 -3.26 21.86
CA ILE A 8 15.18 -3.26 21.98
C ILE A 8 14.78 -4.56 22.69
N LEU A 9 14.47 -4.45 23.98
CA LEU A 9 13.84 -5.49 24.79
C LEU A 9 12.38 -5.63 24.37
N CYS A 10 12.06 -6.74 23.71
CA CYS A 10 10.68 -7.14 23.42
C CYS A 10 10.02 -7.67 24.70
N LEU A 11 9.17 -6.84 25.33
CA LEU A 11 8.24 -7.28 26.36
C LEU A 11 6.85 -7.39 25.72
N SER A 12 6.34 -8.61 25.66
CA SER A 12 5.03 -8.94 25.10
C SER A 12 3.90 -8.48 26.03
N PHE A 13 3.09 -7.54 25.55
CA PHE A 13 1.75 -7.27 26.07
C PHE A 13 0.71 -7.68 25.02
N PRO A 14 -0.43 -8.27 25.42
CA PRO A 14 -1.53 -8.56 24.50
C PRO A 14 -2.28 -7.26 24.24
N GLY A 15 -1.84 -6.55 23.21
CA GLY A 15 -2.40 -5.30 22.72
C GLY A 15 -1.45 -4.79 21.65
N ILE A 16 -1.77 -5.06 20.39
CA ILE A 16 -0.97 -4.65 19.23
C ILE A 16 -0.71 -3.14 19.32
N VAL A 17 0.52 -2.77 19.66
CA VAL A 17 0.99 -1.39 19.57
C VAL A 17 1.37 -1.15 18.11
N ARG A 18 0.72 -0.16 17.50
CA ARG A 18 0.93 0.32 16.13
C ARG A 18 2.29 1.06 16.00
N SER A 19 3.43 0.41 16.29
CA SER A 19 4.75 1.06 16.36
C SER A 19 5.89 0.50 15.50
N ASP A 20 5.67 -0.49 14.64
CA ASP A 20 6.78 -1.11 13.87
C ASP A 20 6.88 -0.63 12.41
N TYR A 21 6.00 0.29 11.98
CA TYR A 21 6.13 0.99 10.70
C TYR A 21 6.78 2.35 10.94
N ASN A 22 8.09 2.36 11.17
CA ASN A 22 8.86 3.57 11.48
C ASN A 22 9.02 4.46 10.23
N CYS A 23 7.94 5.07 9.77
CA CYS A 23 8.02 6.23 8.91
C CYS A 23 8.36 7.45 9.77
N THR A 24 9.64 7.63 10.02
CA THR A 24 10.15 8.73 10.84
C THR A 24 10.48 9.94 9.96
N THR A 25 10.28 11.13 10.49
CA THR A 25 10.70 12.40 9.85
C THR A 25 12.17 12.33 9.41
N PRO A 26 12.54 12.84 8.22
CA PRO A 26 11.76 13.73 7.35
C PRO A 26 10.68 13.04 6.50
N ASN A 27 10.56 11.71 6.55
CA ASN A 27 9.57 11.01 5.76
C ASN A 27 8.14 11.34 6.19
N THR A 28 7.24 11.40 5.22
CA THR A 28 5.80 11.55 5.36
C THR A 28 5.14 10.19 5.29
N LEU A 29 4.31 9.88 6.29
CA LEU A 29 3.45 8.71 6.29
C LEU A 29 2.12 9.06 5.62
N ILE A 30 1.89 8.49 4.45
CA ILE A 30 0.61 8.57 3.74
C ILE A 30 -0.23 7.36 4.17
N THR A 31 -1.27 7.66 4.93
CA THR A 31 -2.42 6.77 5.17
C THR A 31 -3.57 7.22 4.28
N PHE A 32 -4.78 6.69 4.43
CA PHE A 32 -5.99 7.27 3.82
C PHE A 32 -7.05 7.64 4.87
N ASP A 33 -6.68 7.58 6.15
CA ASP A 33 -7.58 7.73 7.30
C ASP A 33 -8.06 9.17 7.51
N ASP A 34 -7.39 10.17 6.93
CA ASP A 34 -7.77 11.59 6.96
C ASP A 34 -8.69 12.02 5.80
N LEU A 35 -8.96 11.12 4.83
CA LEU A 35 -9.92 11.37 3.77
C LEU A 35 -11.37 11.31 4.30
N PRO A 36 -12.33 11.96 3.62
CA PRO A 36 -13.73 11.94 4.04
C PRO A 36 -14.28 10.53 4.21
N SER A 37 -15.01 10.30 5.31
CA SER A 37 -15.64 9.01 5.55
C SER A 37 -16.68 8.70 4.47
N LEU A 38 -16.57 7.50 3.89
CA LEU A 38 -17.42 7.04 2.80
C LEU A 38 -18.49 6.04 3.24
N GLY A 39 -18.49 5.59 4.50
CA GLY A 39 -19.32 4.46 4.91
C GLY A 39 -19.04 3.21 4.07
N SER A 40 -20.03 2.71 3.33
CA SER A 40 -19.93 1.51 2.48
C SER A 40 -19.73 1.84 1.00
N TYR A 41 -18.90 2.84 0.68
CA TYR A 41 -18.61 3.25 -0.70
C TYR A 41 -17.10 3.37 -0.93
N ALA A 42 -16.71 3.42 -2.20
CA ALA A 42 -15.37 3.78 -2.65
C ALA A 42 -15.42 5.09 -3.43
N ALA A 43 -14.37 5.90 -3.31
CA ALA A 43 -14.22 7.14 -4.06
C ALA A 43 -12.80 7.24 -4.63
N VAL A 44 -12.61 8.10 -5.63
CA VAL A 44 -11.28 8.33 -6.23
C VAL A 44 -10.38 9.02 -5.21
N VAL A 45 -9.13 8.55 -5.07
CA VAL A 45 -8.12 9.26 -4.28
C VAL A 45 -7.95 10.65 -4.89
N PRO A 46 -8.14 11.75 -4.12
CA PRO A 46 -8.05 13.09 -4.68
C PRO A 46 -6.70 13.33 -5.36
N ASN A 47 -6.74 13.96 -6.53
CA ASN A 47 -5.51 14.53 -7.08
C ASN A 47 -4.93 15.53 -6.07
N ASN A 48 -3.60 15.56 -5.96
CA ASN A 48 -2.85 16.39 -5.04
C ASN A 48 -2.93 15.93 -3.58
N TYR A 49 -3.46 14.72 -3.32
CA TYR A 49 -3.38 14.11 -2.00
C TYR A 49 -1.91 13.85 -1.65
N PHE A 50 -1.43 14.54 -0.60
CA PHE A 50 0.00 14.67 -0.26
C PHE A 50 0.85 15.20 -1.42
N ASP A 51 0.40 16.24 -2.13
CA ASP A 51 1.03 16.85 -3.32
C ASP A 51 1.41 15.85 -4.43
N LEU A 52 0.85 14.64 -4.41
CA LEU A 52 1.03 13.61 -5.42
C LEU A 52 -0.18 13.52 -6.36
N THR A 53 0.06 13.09 -7.59
CA THR A 53 -0.97 12.74 -8.55
C THR A 53 -1.23 11.24 -8.48
N TRP A 54 -2.50 10.87 -8.35
CA TRP A 54 -2.94 9.49 -8.22
C TRP A 54 -3.78 9.11 -9.45
N SER A 55 -3.46 7.97 -10.06
CA SER A 55 -4.22 7.43 -11.20
C SER A 55 -4.61 5.98 -10.94
N ASN A 56 -5.85 5.63 -11.31
CA ASN A 56 -6.50 4.35 -11.03
C ASN A 56 -6.49 3.95 -9.54
N ALA A 57 -6.45 4.91 -8.63
CA ALA A 57 -6.54 4.68 -7.19
C ALA A 57 -7.91 5.10 -6.67
N LEU A 58 -8.63 4.14 -6.10
CA LEU A 58 -9.80 4.41 -5.27
C LEU A 58 -9.40 4.25 -3.80
N TYR A 59 -10.07 4.93 -2.89
CA TYR A 59 -9.96 4.65 -1.45
C TYR A 59 -11.30 4.18 -0.89
N THR A 60 -11.23 3.31 0.12
CA THR A 60 -12.40 2.81 0.85
C THR A 60 -11.97 2.23 2.19
N LEU A 61 -12.95 2.01 3.06
CA LEU A 61 -12.74 1.34 4.34
C LEU A 61 -12.40 -0.14 4.10
N VAL A 62 -11.39 -0.67 4.79
CA VAL A 62 -11.03 -2.08 4.61
C VAL A 62 -12.18 -3.02 4.95
N THR A 63 -13.07 -2.65 5.88
CA THR A 63 -14.24 -3.47 6.20
C THR A 63 -15.28 -3.50 5.08
N TYR A 64 -15.33 -2.48 4.22
CA TYR A 64 -16.13 -2.53 3.01
C TYR A 64 -15.57 -3.63 2.09
N LEU A 65 -14.24 -3.68 1.91
CA LEU A 65 -13.57 -4.77 1.19
C LEU A 65 -13.82 -6.13 1.87
N ASN A 66 -13.82 -6.17 3.21
CA ASN A 66 -14.09 -7.38 4.00
C ASN A 66 -15.57 -7.83 3.95
N SER A 67 -16.50 -6.93 3.62
CA SER A 67 -17.89 -7.33 3.35
C SER A 67 -18.00 -8.14 2.05
N PHE A 68 -16.99 -8.02 1.17
CA PHE A 68 -16.85 -8.86 -0.02
C PHE A 68 -15.99 -10.11 0.23
N ALA A 69 -15.06 -10.06 1.18
CA ALA A 69 -14.10 -11.12 1.46
C ALA A 69 -14.08 -11.45 2.97
N GLY A 70 -14.62 -12.60 3.34
CA GLY A 70 -14.85 -13.03 4.73
C GLY A 70 -13.66 -12.77 5.67
N ASN A 71 -13.86 -11.84 6.61
CA ASN A 71 -13.02 -11.56 7.77
C ASN A 71 -11.50 -11.56 7.50
N HIS A 72 -10.99 -10.54 6.81
CA HIS A 72 -9.56 -10.24 6.86
C HIS A 72 -9.19 -9.66 8.23
N THR A 73 -8.31 -10.34 8.96
CA THR A 73 -7.72 -9.85 10.22
C THR A 73 -6.42 -9.08 10.01
N ALA A 74 -5.95 -8.95 8.75
CA ALA A 74 -4.63 -8.40 8.43
C ALA A 74 -4.56 -6.87 8.60
N LEU A 75 -5.68 -6.17 8.49
CA LEU A 75 -5.80 -4.73 8.74
C LEU A 75 -6.94 -4.48 9.74
N SER A 76 -6.77 -3.49 10.62
CA SER A 76 -7.78 -3.16 11.64
C SER A 76 -9.08 -2.62 11.02
N ASN A 77 -10.20 -2.87 11.71
CA ASN A 77 -11.57 -2.64 11.21
C ASN A 77 -11.99 -1.18 10.92
N GLU A 78 -11.08 -0.21 10.93
CA GLU A 78 -11.40 1.21 10.76
C GLU A 78 -10.37 1.95 9.88
N VAL A 79 -9.62 1.21 9.06
CA VAL A 79 -8.55 1.79 8.22
C VAL A 79 -9.02 1.96 6.79
N TYR A 80 -8.78 3.14 6.23
CA TYR A 80 -8.96 3.39 4.81
C TYR A 80 -7.69 2.99 4.05
N VAL A 81 -7.88 2.34 2.90
CA VAL A 81 -6.79 1.90 2.03
C VAL A 81 -7.02 2.40 0.61
N ALA A 82 -5.95 2.63 -0.15
CA ALA A 82 -6.05 2.81 -1.59
C ALA A 82 -6.01 1.46 -2.29
N PHE A 83 -6.80 1.30 -3.35
CA PHE A 83 -6.86 0.08 -4.14
C PHE A 83 -7.04 0.37 -5.62
N ASN A 84 -6.73 -0.62 -6.45
CA ASN A 84 -6.70 -0.42 -7.88
C ASN A 84 -8.10 -0.43 -8.52
N MET A 85 -8.37 0.60 -9.31
CA MET A 85 -9.61 0.76 -10.07
C MET A 85 -9.62 -0.21 -11.27
N TYR A 86 -10.70 -1.00 -11.39
CA TYR A 86 -10.93 -1.93 -12.51
C TYR A 86 -9.74 -2.85 -12.83
N GLU A 87 -9.02 -3.31 -11.81
CA GLU A 87 -7.85 -4.18 -11.97
C GLU A 87 -6.65 -3.51 -12.69
N GLY A 88 -6.73 -2.21 -12.96
CA GLY A 88 -5.68 -1.44 -13.62
C GLY A 88 -4.48 -1.17 -12.72
N PRO A 89 -3.39 -0.63 -13.27
CA PRO A 89 -2.23 -0.26 -12.47
C PRO A 89 -2.49 1.05 -11.70
N ILE A 90 -2.18 1.07 -10.39
CA ILE A 90 -2.10 2.34 -9.64
C ILE A 90 -0.82 3.03 -10.07
N THR A 91 -0.92 4.30 -10.45
CA THR A 91 0.23 5.16 -10.71
C THR A 91 0.21 6.32 -9.73
N ILE A 92 1.34 6.52 -9.05
CA ILE A 92 1.59 7.67 -8.19
C ILE A 92 2.73 8.45 -8.83
N SER A 93 2.50 9.72 -9.14
CA SER A 93 3.54 10.59 -9.69
C SER A 93 3.60 11.93 -8.99
N SER A 94 4.78 12.52 -8.93
CA SER A 94 4.96 13.88 -8.44
C SER A 94 4.64 14.91 -9.54
N PRO A 95 4.31 16.16 -9.18
CA PRO A 95 4.17 17.25 -10.14
C PRO A 95 5.44 17.46 -10.96
N ALA A 96 5.29 18.00 -12.17
CA ALA A 96 6.40 18.15 -13.12
C ALA A 96 7.65 18.78 -12.48
N ALA A 97 8.81 18.16 -12.72
CA ALA A 97 10.15 18.55 -12.23
C ALA A 97 10.45 18.29 -10.73
N SER A 98 9.54 17.71 -9.97
CA SER A 98 9.81 17.23 -8.60
C SER A 98 10.10 15.72 -8.58
N THR A 99 10.84 15.25 -7.57
CA THR A 99 11.09 13.82 -7.33
C THR A 99 10.80 13.50 -5.88
N PHE A 100 10.42 12.27 -5.59
CA PHE A 100 10.25 11.76 -4.25
C PHE A 100 11.06 10.47 -4.06
N SER A 101 11.15 10.04 -2.81
CA SER A 101 11.64 8.72 -2.43
C SER A 101 10.50 7.90 -1.84
N ILE A 102 10.52 6.58 -2.02
CA ILE A 102 9.61 5.65 -1.38
C ILE A 102 10.41 4.62 -0.60
N ASN A 103 10.18 4.59 0.71
CA ASN A 103 10.92 3.74 1.63
C ASN A 103 10.21 2.41 1.82
N SER A 104 8.91 2.46 2.12
CA SER A 104 8.11 1.27 2.39
C SER A 104 6.62 1.52 2.22
N PHE A 105 5.84 0.45 2.19
CA PHE A 105 4.38 0.49 2.24
C PHE A 105 3.83 -0.88 2.67
N ILE A 106 2.54 -0.93 2.98
CA ILE A 106 1.80 -2.17 3.21
C ILE A 106 0.99 -2.48 1.96
N ALA A 107 0.92 -3.75 1.57
CA ALA A 107 0.02 -4.21 0.52
C ALA A 107 -0.67 -5.51 0.86
N LEU A 108 -1.85 -5.74 0.28
CA LEU A 108 -2.56 -7.01 0.34
C LEU A 108 -3.31 -7.26 -0.97
N ALA A 109 -3.53 -8.53 -1.32
CA ALA A 109 -4.48 -8.89 -2.36
C ALA A 109 -5.89 -9.01 -1.74
N PHE A 110 -6.95 -8.91 -2.55
CA PHE A 110 -8.32 -9.09 -2.04
C PHE A 110 -8.81 -10.53 -2.17
N TYR A 111 -8.69 -11.08 -3.38
CA TYR A 111 -9.32 -12.36 -3.75
C TYR A 111 -8.32 -13.42 -4.20
N MET A 112 -7.05 -13.04 -4.38
CA MET A 112 -6.06 -13.87 -5.03
C MET A 112 -4.91 -14.16 -4.08
N ASP A 113 -4.63 -15.43 -3.87
CA ASP A 113 -3.38 -15.88 -3.26
C ASP A 113 -2.29 -15.97 -4.33
N ASN A 114 -1.05 -15.82 -3.89
CA ASN A 114 0.12 -15.81 -4.76
C ASN A 114 0.05 -14.79 -5.91
N LEU A 115 -0.65 -13.67 -5.69
CA LEU A 115 -0.76 -12.59 -6.67
C LEU A 115 0.58 -11.86 -6.79
N THR A 116 1.14 -11.77 -8.00
CA THR A 116 2.39 -11.04 -8.19
C THR A 116 2.09 -9.55 -8.26
N LEU A 117 2.69 -8.76 -7.38
CA LEU A 117 2.73 -7.30 -7.46
C LEU A 117 4.08 -6.87 -8.03
N SER A 118 4.06 -6.22 -9.19
CA SER A 118 5.21 -5.59 -9.82
C SER A 118 5.20 -4.09 -9.53
N MET A 119 6.31 -3.58 -9.01
CA MET A 119 6.54 -2.16 -8.76
C MET A 119 7.60 -1.67 -9.73
N THR A 120 7.33 -0.55 -10.40
CA THR A 120 8.27 0.09 -11.33
C THR A 120 8.44 1.55 -10.96
N GLY A 121 9.66 1.92 -10.55
CA GLY A 121 10.05 3.31 -10.27
C GLY A 121 10.68 3.96 -11.50
N LYS A 122 10.21 5.14 -11.87
CA LYS A 122 10.70 5.89 -13.04
C LYS A 122 11.22 7.27 -12.68
N ARG A 123 12.08 7.79 -13.56
CA ARG A 123 12.53 9.18 -13.59
C ARG A 123 12.54 9.67 -15.03
N ASN A 124 11.87 10.77 -15.31
CA ASN A 124 11.68 11.35 -16.63
C ASN A 124 11.24 10.31 -17.68
N GLY A 125 10.35 9.40 -17.28
CA GLY A 125 9.84 8.31 -18.12
C GLY A 125 10.74 7.08 -18.23
N ALA A 126 12.01 7.15 -17.82
CA ALA A 126 12.93 6.01 -17.81
C ALA A 126 12.74 5.18 -16.53
N THR A 127 12.63 3.86 -16.68
CA THR A 127 12.64 2.94 -15.53
C THR A 127 14.02 2.93 -14.88
N ILE A 128 14.08 3.22 -13.58
CA ILE A 128 15.31 3.20 -12.79
C ILE A 128 15.27 2.17 -11.66
N TYR A 129 14.07 1.75 -11.23
CA TYR A 129 13.89 0.67 -10.28
C TYR A 129 12.78 -0.29 -10.72
N GLN A 130 12.95 -1.56 -10.37
CA GLN A 130 11.92 -2.57 -10.53
C GLN A 130 12.04 -3.64 -9.44
N GLN A 131 10.92 -4.06 -8.89
CA GLN A 131 10.83 -5.15 -7.92
C GLN A 131 9.52 -5.88 -8.09
N THR A 132 9.50 -7.16 -7.74
CA THR A 132 8.28 -7.94 -7.65
C THR A 132 8.18 -8.54 -6.25
N VAL A 133 6.95 -8.66 -5.76
CA VAL A 133 6.62 -9.40 -4.54
C VAL A 133 5.36 -10.21 -4.75
N THR A 134 5.15 -11.19 -3.88
CA THR A 134 3.95 -12.00 -3.88
C THR A 134 3.03 -11.54 -2.76
N LEU A 135 1.79 -11.24 -3.10
CA LEU A 135 0.72 -10.90 -2.16
C LEU A 135 -0.16 -12.13 -1.89
N GLN A 136 -0.75 -12.16 -0.71
CA GLN A 136 -1.76 -13.14 -0.31
C GLN A 136 -3.06 -12.40 -0.03
N ALA A 137 -4.19 -13.10 -0.16
CA ALA A 137 -5.48 -12.50 0.17
C ALA A 137 -5.60 -12.32 1.69
N THR A 138 -5.13 -13.28 2.48
CA THR A 138 -5.40 -13.34 3.92
C THR A 138 -4.38 -12.61 4.80
N ILE A 139 -3.23 -12.19 4.25
CA ILE A 139 -2.11 -11.61 5.01
C ILE A 139 -1.57 -10.39 4.28
N SER A 140 -1.39 -9.29 5.01
CA SER A 140 -0.72 -8.08 4.51
C SER A 140 0.79 -8.25 4.48
N SER A 141 1.41 -7.75 3.42
CA SER A 141 2.86 -7.70 3.25
C SER A 141 3.39 -6.30 3.55
N PHE A 142 4.38 -6.20 4.43
CA PHE A 142 5.19 -5.00 4.56
C PHE A 142 6.32 -5.05 3.54
N ILE A 143 6.39 -4.06 2.65
CA ILE A 143 7.31 -4.03 1.52
C ILE A 143 8.27 -2.87 1.71
N VAL A 144 9.57 -3.17 1.65
CA VAL A 144 10.65 -2.19 1.72
C VAL A 144 11.25 -2.02 0.33
N LEU A 145 11.37 -0.78 -0.12
CA LEU A 145 11.91 -0.39 -1.42
C LEU A 145 13.20 0.44 -1.27
N ASN A 146 13.17 1.49 -0.45
CA ASN A 146 14.24 2.49 -0.32
C ASN A 146 14.67 3.09 -1.68
N TRP A 147 13.70 3.37 -2.55
CA TRP A 147 13.96 3.95 -3.86
C TRP A 147 13.98 5.46 -3.74
N THR A 148 15.00 6.09 -4.31
CA THR A 148 15.23 7.54 -4.22
C THR A 148 15.19 8.19 -5.60
N TYR A 149 14.84 9.47 -5.66
CA TYR A 149 14.88 10.26 -6.91
C TYR A 149 14.01 9.70 -8.04
N ILE A 150 12.83 9.14 -7.71
CA ILE A 150 11.80 8.79 -8.70
C ILE A 150 10.82 9.96 -8.85
N ASP A 151 10.18 10.08 -10.00
CA ASP A 151 9.01 10.96 -10.20
C ASP A 151 7.70 10.18 -10.36
N THR A 152 7.81 8.85 -10.51
CA THR A 152 6.67 7.97 -10.74
C THR A 152 6.94 6.60 -10.12
N ILE A 153 5.95 6.04 -9.44
CA ILE A 153 5.86 4.61 -9.14
C ILE A 153 4.59 4.03 -9.75
N ILE A 154 4.72 2.88 -10.38
CA ILE A 154 3.62 2.13 -10.99
C ILE A 154 3.52 0.77 -10.31
N PHE A 155 2.32 0.43 -9.84
CA PHE A 155 1.98 -0.84 -9.24
C PHE A 155 1.10 -1.62 -10.21
N THR A 156 1.52 -2.81 -10.61
CA THR A 156 0.79 -3.68 -11.55
C THR A 156 0.73 -5.08 -11.00
N THR A 157 -0.42 -5.72 -11.08
CA THR A 157 -0.61 -7.11 -10.64
C THR A 157 -0.65 -8.09 -11.80
N SER A 158 -0.26 -9.34 -11.56
CA SER A 158 -0.39 -10.44 -12.51
C SER A 158 -0.41 -11.81 -11.82
N GLY A 159 -0.97 -12.80 -12.51
CA GLY A 159 -1.04 -14.18 -12.01
C GLY A 159 -1.95 -14.32 -10.79
N GLY A 160 -1.51 -15.16 -9.84
CA GLY A 160 -2.29 -15.53 -8.66
C GLY A 160 -3.27 -16.68 -8.90
N MET A 161 -3.81 -17.18 -7.80
CA MET A 161 -4.85 -18.20 -7.75
C MET A 161 -6.01 -17.69 -6.89
N PRO A 162 -7.27 -17.85 -7.32
CA PRO A 162 -8.43 -17.51 -6.52
C PRO A 162 -8.36 -18.15 -5.12
N ASP A 163 -8.46 -17.35 -4.06
CA ASP A 163 -8.59 -17.86 -2.70
C ASP A 163 -9.92 -18.65 -2.58
N PRO A 164 -9.92 -19.86 -1.99
CA PRO A 164 -11.11 -20.73 -1.94
C PRO A 164 -12.33 -20.15 -1.23
N ILE A 165 -12.14 -19.16 -0.35
CA ILE A 165 -13.19 -18.56 0.49
C ILE A 165 -13.55 -17.16 -0.05
N LEU A 166 -12.55 -16.38 -0.43
CA LEU A 166 -12.69 -14.96 -0.73
C LEU A 166 -13.01 -14.71 -2.20
N ALA A 167 -12.54 -15.57 -3.12
CA ALA A 167 -12.76 -15.38 -4.56
C ALA A 167 -14.17 -15.75 -5.05
N VAL A 168 -15.08 -16.12 -4.15
CA VAL A 168 -16.50 -16.39 -4.49
C VAL A 168 -17.21 -15.17 -5.10
N ARG A 169 -16.64 -13.97 -4.97
CA ARG A 169 -17.23 -12.72 -5.49
C ARG A 169 -16.51 -12.16 -6.71
N SER A 170 -15.24 -12.48 -6.89
CA SER A 170 -14.45 -12.03 -8.04
C SER A 170 -13.16 -12.84 -8.13
N ASN A 171 -12.70 -13.05 -9.36
CA ASN A 171 -11.37 -13.60 -9.67
C ASN A 171 -10.42 -12.50 -10.17
N GLY A 172 -10.77 -11.24 -9.93
CA GLY A 172 -10.02 -10.08 -10.39
C GLY A 172 -8.75 -9.83 -9.59
N THR A 173 -7.77 -9.20 -10.23
CA THR A 173 -6.43 -8.95 -9.67
C THR A 173 -6.36 -7.69 -8.81
N PHE A 174 -7.30 -7.58 -7.88
CA PHE A 174 -7.39 -6.44 -6.96
C PHE A 174 -6.39 -6.53 -5.81
N TYR A 175 -5.82 -5.37 -5.47
CA TYR A 175 -4.91 -5.18 -4.35
C TYR A 175 -5.14 -3.82 -3.70
N ALA A 176 -4.80 -3.72 -2.42
CA ALA A 176 -4.72 -2.46 -1.71
C ALA A 176 -3.28 -2.15 -1.30
N ILE A 177 -3.03 -0.86 -1.13
CA ILE A 177 -1.83 -0.28 -0.53
C ILE A 177 -2.22 0.70 0.59
N ASP A 178 -1.39 0.76 1.61
CA ASP A 178 -1.54 1.68 2.75
C ASP A 178 -0.18 1.95 3.41
N ASN A 179 -0.13 2.91 4.33
CA ASN A 179 1.07 3.29 5.08
C ASN A 179 2.29 3.54 4.18
N LEU A 180 2.13 4.28 3.09
CA LEU A 180 3.24 4.62 2.22
C LEU A 180 4.15 5.58 2.96
N CYS A 181 5.41 5.21 3.12
CA CYS A 181 6.43 6.05 3.71
C CYS A 181 7.27 6.68 2.62
N VAL A 182 7.11 7.99 2.42
CA VAL A 182 7.73 8.74 1.32
C VAL A 182 8.54 9.92 1.82
N ASP A 183 9.55 10.34 1.06
CA ASP A 183 10.30 11.59 1.28
C ASP A 183 10.10 12.49 0.05
N MET A 184 9.77 13.76 0.24
CA MET A 184 9.24 14.64 -0.81
C MET A 184 10.20 15.78 -1.16
#